data_AF-A0A921YXD8-F1
#
_entry.id   AF-A0A921YXD8-F1
#
_cell.length_a   1.000
_cell.length_b   1.000
_cell.length_c   1.000
_cell.angle_alpha   90.00
_cell.angle_beta   90.00
_cell.angle_gamma   90.00
#
_symmetry.space_group_name_H-M   'P 1'
#
loop_
_entity.id
_entity.type
_entity.pdbx_description
1 polymer ?
#
loop_
_entity_poly.entity_id
_entity_poly.type
_entity_poly.pdbx_seq_one_letter_code
_entity_poly.pdbx_strand_id
1 'polypeptide(L)'
;MSGEALRLAPLAILLLQATSVLCRIAFEKLTDVDFSGTAYYTVRNLSLYECQGWCREEPDCQAASFSFVLNPLTPVQETRCLLQNDTQANNPMATPQRSVNTYYMVKLQVRSESVCLRPWAFERVPGKALRGLDNAIIYTSTKEACLAACLNEVIHDREYEY
;
A
#
# COMPACT_ATOMS: atom_id res chain seq x y z
N MET A 1 54.84 -14.93 -1.45
CA MET A 1 53.79 -14.15 -2.13
C MET A 1 52.50 -14.39 -1.38
N SER A 2 52.28 -13.59 -0.34
CA SER A 2 51.39 -13.88 0.78
C SER A 2 50.39 -12.74 0.96
N GLY A 3 49.10 -13.08 1.03
CA GLY A 3 48.26 -12.56 2.11
C GLY A 3 47.44 -11.27 1.96
N GLU A 4 47.34 -10.63 0.79
CA GLU A 4 46.56 -9.37 0.69
C GLU A 4 45.13 -9.51 0.16
N ALA A 5 44.81 -10.53 -0.64
CA ALA A 5 43.48 -10.67 -1.25
C ALA A 5 42.36 -11.03 -0.24
N LEU A 6 42.69 -11.58 0.93
CA LEU A 6 41.70 -12.10 1.88
C LEU A 6 41.19 -11.06 2.90
N ARG A 7 41.83 -9.88 2.97
CA ARG A 7 41.46 -8.84 3.96
C ARG A 7 40.41 -7.84 3.49
N LEU A 8 40.09 -7.80 2.19
CA LEU A 8 39.12 -6.88 1.59
C LEU A 8 37.68 -7.43 1.56
N ALA A 9 37.52 -8.75 1.66
CA ALA A 9 36.22 -9.42 1.65
C ALA A 9 35.25 -8.98 2.78
N PRO A 10 35.66 -8.88 4.05
CA PRO A 10 34.72 -8.50 5.12
C PRO A 10 34.25 -7.05 5.01
N LEU A 11 35.10 -6.14 4.50
CA LEU A 11 34.76 -4.74 4.29
C LEU A 11 33.77 -4.56 3.14
N ALA A 12 33.93 -5.33 2.06
CA ALA A 12 32.98 -5.37 0.94
C ALA A 12 31.61 -5.92 1.39
N ILE A 13 31.59 -6.96 2.23
CA ILE A 13 30.34 -7.54 2.79
C ILE A 13 29.65 -6.54 3.73
N LEU A 14 30.39 -5.77 4.54
CA LEU A 14 29.81 -4.74 5.41
C LEU A 14 29.20 -3.57 4.62
N LEU A 15 29.84 -3.17 3.51
CA LEU A 15 29.35 -2.11 2.62
C LEU A 15 28.11 -2.56 1.80
N LEU A 16 28.00 -3.84 1.46
CA LEU A 16 26.83 -4.41 0.79
C LEU A 16 25.57 -4.39 1.67
N GLN A 17 25.70 -4.42 3.01
CA GLN A 17 24.54 -4.33 3.92
C GLN A 17 24.01 -2.90 4.13
N ALA A 18 24.74 -1.87 3.71
CA ALA A 18 24.38 -0.48 3.98
C ALA A 18 23.36 0.13 3.00
N THR A 19 22.86 -0.63 2.01
CA THR A 19 21.97 -0.11 0.96
C THR A 19 20.57 -0.71 0.95
N SER A 20 20.18 -1.50 1.96
CA SER A 20 18.82 -2.00 2.09
C SER A 20 17.89 -0.88 2.55
N VAL A 21 17.24 -0.19 1.60
CA VAL A 21 16.08 0.66 1.91
C VAL A 21 15.00 -0.24 2.50
N LEU A 22 14.67 -0.02 3.77
CA LEU A 22 13.65 -0.79 4.47
C LEU A 22 12.32 -0.58 3.75
N CYS A 23 11.73 -1.66 3.24
CA CYS A 23 10.41 -1.58 2.64
C CYS A 23 9.36 -1.52 3.75
N ARG A 24 8.51 -0.50 3.75
CA ARG A 24 7.42 -0.36 4.72
C ARG A 24 6.12 -0.86 4.12
N ILE A 25 5.33 -1.57 4.94
CA ILE A 25 3.99 -1.99 4.55
C ILE A 25 3.06 -0.79 4.65
N ALA A 26 2.42 -0.46 3.54
CA ALA A 26 1.36 0.54 3.44
C ALA A 26 0.12 -0.09 2.81
N PHE A 27 -0.95 0.68 2.72
CA PHE A 27 -2.15 0.26 2.03
C PHE A 27 -2.62 1.34 1.06
N GLU A 28 -3.17 0.88 -0.06
CA GLU A 28 -4.02 1.68 -0.92
C GLU A 28 -5.46 1.28 -0.67
N LYS A 29 -6.31 2.26 -0.35
CA LYS A 29 -7.74 2.05 -0.16
C LYS A 29 -8.50 2.39 -1.44
N LEU A 30 -9.53 1.61 -1.72
CA LEU A 30 -10.61 1.93 -2.63
C LEU A 30 -11.97 1.83 -1.92
N THR A 31 -12.91 2.67 -2.33
CA THR A 31 -14.26 2.76 -1.74
C THR A 31 -15.31 2.27 -2.74
N ASP A 32 -16.27 1.50 -2.24
CA ASP A 32 -17.43 0.97 -2.97
C ASP A 32 -17.09 0.10 -4.20
N VAL A 33 -15.90 -0.50 -4.17
CA VAL A 33 -15.41 -1.39 -5.22
C VAL A 33 -14.68 -2.59 -4.62
N ASP A 34 -14.57 -3.64 -5.41
CA ASP A 34 -13.82 -4.86 -5.13
C ASP A 34 -13.07 -5.31 -6.39
N PHE A 35 -12.12 -6.22 -6.24
CA PHE A 35 -11.42 -6.87 -7.35
C PHE A 35 -11.55 -8.38 -7.23
N SER A 36 -11.52 -9.05 -8.38
CA SER A 36 -11.42 -10.50 -8.40
C SER A 36 -10.11 -10.94 -7.75
N GLY A 37 -10.21 -11.98 -6.94
CA GLY A 37 -9.12 -12.51 -6.14
C GLY A 37 -9.55 -13.78 -5.42
N THR A 38 -8.63 -14.41 -4.72
CA THR A 38 -8.89 -15.63 -3.95
C THR A 38 -8.91 -15.29 -2.47
N ALA A 39 -10.08 -15.38 -1.83
CA ALA A 39 -10.21 -15.20 -0.39
C ALA A 39 -9.85 -16.51 0.33
N TYR A 40 -8.89 -16.46 1.23
CA TYR A 40 -8.44 -17.64 2.00
C TYR A 40 -8.88 -17.58 3.47
N TYR A 41 -9.23 -16.38 3.96
CA TYR A 41 -9.66 -16.19 5.34
C TYR A 41 -10.82 -15.19 5.42
N THR A 42 -11.78 -15.48 6.30
CA THR A 42 -12.95 -14.63 6.57
C THR A 42 -13.18 -14.49 8.05
N VAL A 43 -13.46 -13.26 8.48
CA VAL A 43 -13.79 -12.95 9.88
C VAL A 43 -14.90 -11.89 9.92
N ARG A 44 -15.69 -11.86 10.99
CA ARG A 44 -16.83 -10.94 11.17
C ARG A 44 -16.70 -10.19 12.49
N ASN A 45 -17.45 -9.10 12.63
CA ASN A 45 -17.58 -8.32 13.86
C ASN A 45 -16.26 -7.74 14.36
N LEU A 46 -15.45 -7.24 13.43
CA LEU A 46 -14.21 -6.53 13.68
C LEU A 46 -14.25 -5.14 13.06
N SER A 47 -13.43 -4.24 13.57
CA SER A 47 -13.23 -2.92 12.99
C SER A 47 -12.40 -3.00 11.69
N LEU A 48 -12.45 -1.92 10.91
CA LEU A 48 -11.60 -1.74 9.74
C LEU A 48 -10.11 -1.85 10.09
N TYR A 49 -9.72 -1.27 11.22
CA TYR A 49 -8.34 -1.25 11.70
C TYR A 49 -7.83 -2.66 12.03
N GLU A 50 -8.68 -3.48 12.65
CA GLU A 50 -8.35 -4.89 12.91
C GLU A 50 -8.22 -5.67 11.61
N CYS A 51 -9.20 -5.57 10.70
CA CYS A 51 -9.13 -6.24 9.40
C CYS A 51 -7.82 -5.92 8.65
N GLN A 52 -7.45 -4.64 8.66
CA GLN A 52 -6.23 -4.18 8.02
C GLN A 52 -4.96 -4.62 8.78
N GLY A 53 -5.00 -4.64 10.11
CA GLY A 53 -3.91 -5.14 10.95
C GLY A 53 -3.60 -6.61 10.64
N TRP A 54 -4.63 -7.44 10.53
CA TRP A 54 -4.47 -8.85 10.15
C TRP A 54 -3.80 -8.97 8.78
N CYS A 55 -4.27 -8.24 7.77
CA CYS A 55 -3.62 -8.28 6.45
C CYS A 55 -2.18 -7.75 6.47
N ARG A 56 -1.85 -6.80 7.36
CA ARG A 56 -0.49 -6.29 7.51
C ARG A 56 0.45 -7.39 8.01
N GLU A 57 0.03 -8.12 9.04
CA GLU A 57 0.82 -9.15 9.72
C GLU A 57 0.90 -10.45 8.90
N GLU A 58 -0.18 -10.84 8.25
CA GLU A 58 -0.23 -12.06 7.44
C GLU A 58 0.64 -11.93 6.19
N PRO A 59 1.64 -12.81 5.99
CA PRO A 59 2.58 -12.70 4.88
C PRO A 59 1.92 -12.96 3.52
N ASP A 60 0.94 -13.86 3.49
CA ASP A 60 0.24 -14.24 2.26
C ASP A 60 -0.85 -13.25 1.85
N CYS A 61 -1.28 -12.35 2.74
CA CYS A 61 -2.31 -11.39 2.42
C CYS A 61 -1.79 -10.35 1.41
N GLN A 62 -2.42 -10.29 0.23
CA GLN A 62 -2.16 -9.30 -0.81
C GLN A 62 -3.21 -8.17 -0.79
N ALA A 63 -4.43 -8.48 -0.35
CA ALA A 63 -5.49 -7.49 -0.20
C ALA A 63 -6.52 -7.92 0.86
N ALA A 64 -7.26 -6.95 1.39
CA ALA A 64 -8.38 -7.17 2.28
C ALA A 64 -9.64 -6.46 1.79
N SER A 65 -10.77 -7.16 1.75
CA SER A 65 -12.10 -6.59 1.45
C SER A 65 -12.89 -6.48 2.75
N PHE A 66 -13.13 -5.25 3.21
CA PHE A 66 -13.91 -4.94 4.41
C PHE A 66 -15.28 -4.43 4.01
N SER A 67 -16.32 -5.22 4.26
CA SER A 67 -17.71 -4.85 3.99
C SER A 67 -18.47 -4.58 5.30
N PHE A 68 -19.40 -3.64 5.26
CA PHE A 68 -20.23 -3.30 6.41
C PHE A 68 -21.69 -3.11 6.02
N VAL A 69 -22.60 -3.45 6.92
CA VAL A 69 -24.04 -3.24 6.74
C VAL A 69 -24.45 -1.95 7.44
N LEU A 70 -25.10 -1.05 6.70
CA LEU A 70 -25.74 0.13 7.27
C LEU A 70 -27.20 -0.20 7.54
N ASN A 71 -27.54 -0.49 8.80
CA ASN A 71 -28.92 -0.69 9.23
C ASN A 71 -29.38 0.53 10.06
N PRO A 72 -30.32 1.36 9.55
CA PRO A 72 -30.81 2.52 10.30
C PRO A 72 -31.71 2.14 11.50
N LEU A 73 -32.15 0.88 11.60
CA LEU A 73 -33.06 0.41 12.65
C LEU A 73 -32.34 -0.21 13.84
N THR A 74 -31.05 -0.53 13.73
CA THR A 74 -30.26 -1.14 14.80
C THR A 74 -28.93 -0.42 14.97
N PRO A 75 -28.48 -0.13 16.21
CA PRO A 75 -27.21 0.55 16.44
C PRO A 75 -25.99 -0.34 16.17
N VAL A 76 -26.19 -1.64 15.91
CA VAL A 76 -25.11 -2.60 15.65
C VAL A 76 -24.77 -2.61 14.16
N GLN A 77 -23.50 -2.35 13.85
CA GLN A 77 -22.96 -2.43 12.51
C GLN A 77 -22.35 -3.82 12.30
N GLU A 78 -22.99 -4.64 11.45
CA GLU A 78 -22.41 -5.91 11.05
C GLU A 78 -21.26 -5.67 10.07
N THR A 79 -20.09 -6.23 10.37
CA THR A 79 -18.89 -6.09 9.56
C THR A 79 -18.33 -7.45 9.18
N ARG A 80 -17.67 -7.50 8.02
CA ARG A 80 -16.99 -8.69 7.51
C ARG A 80 -15.70 -8.29 6.83
N CYS A 81 -14.63 -9.02 7.12
CA CYS A 81 -13.32 -8.90 6.49
C CYS A 81 -13.01 -10.18 5.74
N LEU A 82 -12.50 -10.02 4.52
CA LEU A 82 -11.97 -11.10 3.68
C LEU A 82 -10.51 -10.80 3.38
N LEU A 83 -9.61 -11.72 3.74
CA LEU A 83 -8.21 -11.65 3.35
C LEU A 83 -8.02 -12.44 2.06
N GLN A 84 -7.35 -11.83 1.09
CA GLN A 84 -7.08 -12.39 -0.22
C GLN A 84 -5.58 -12.63 -0.39
N ASN A 85 -5.21 -13.82 -0.84
CA ASN A 85 -3.82 -14.17 -1.14
C ASN A 85 -3.42 -13.90 -2.60
N ASP A 86 -4.43 -13.67 -3.46
CA ASP A 86 -4.26 -13.21 -4.83
C ASP A 86 -5.34 -12.17 -5.16
N THR A 87 -5.00 -11.19 -6.00
CA THR A 87 -5.88 -10.08 -6.39
C THR A 87 -5.51 -9.51 -7.76
N GLN A 88 -6.52 -9.17 -8.55
CA GLN A 88 -6.37 -8.44 -9.81
C GLN A 88 -6.18 -6.93 -9.62
N ALA A 89 -6.18 -6.42 -8.38
CA ALA A 89 -6.09 -4.98 -8.11
C ALA A 89 -4.77 -4.33 -8.59
N ASN A 90 -3.71 -5.13 -8.75
CA ASN A 90 -2.41 -4.69 -9.26
C ASN A 90 -2.28 -4.84 -10.78
N ASN A 91 -3.26 -5.48 -11.44
CA ASN A 91 -3.30 -5.59 -12.89
C ASN A 91 -3.91 -4.29 -13.49
N PRO A 92 -3.17 -3.50 -14.28
CA PRO A 92 -3.67 -2.26 -14.84
C PRO A 92 -4.83 -2.45 -15.84
N MET A 93 -4.98 -3.66 -16.38
CA MET A 93 -6.06 -4.03 -17.29
C MET A 93 -7.30 -4.54 -16.57
N ALA A 94 -7.24 -4.78 -15.26
CA ALA A 94 -8.37 -5.29 -14.50
C ALA A 94 -9.41 -4.18 -14.29
N THR A 95 -10.67 -4.54 -14.47
CA THR A 95 -11.79 -3.63 -14.21
C THR A 95 -12.32 -3.88 -12.79
N PRO A 96 -12.41 -2.85 -11.93
CA PRO A 96 -12.98 -3.01 -10.60
C PRO A 96 -14.46 -3.35 -10.68
N GLN A 97 -14.93 -4.19 -9.76
CA GLN A 97 -16.33 -4.54 -9.60
C GLN A 97 -16.97 -3.61 -8.58
N ARG A 98 -18.21 -3.18 -8.80
CA ARG A 98 -18.95 -2.35 -7.83
C ARG A 98 -19.32 -3.20 -6.60
N SER A 99 -19.00 -2.72 -5.40
CA SER A 99 -19.34 -3.38 -4.14
C SER A 99 -19.73 -2.35 -3.09
N VAL A 100 -21.03 -2.18 -2.84
CA VAL A 100 -21.54 -1.12 -1.94
C VAL A 100 -21.09 -1.36 -0.50
N ASN A 101 -20.82 -0.28 0.24
CA ASN A 101 -20.43 -0.31 1.65
C ASN A 101 -19.20 -1.20 1.87
N THR A 102 -18.23 -1.09 0.96
CA THR A 102 -17.01 -1.89 0.98
C THR A 102 -15.79 -0.98 0.90
N TYR A 103 -14.80 -1.25 1.75
CA TYR A 103 -13.45 -0.73 1.62
C TYR A 103 -12.52 -1.86 1.20
N TYR A 104 -11.98 -1.72 0.00
CA TYR A 104 -11.01 -2.66 -0.54
C TYR A 104 -9.61 -2.10 -0.34
N MET A 105 -8.75 -2.85 0.32
CA MET A 105 -7.42 -2.42 0.75
C MET A 105 -6.36 -3.31 0.11
N VAL A 106 -5.55 -2.73 -0.77
CA VAL A 106 -4.43 -3.43 -1.41
C VAL A 106 -3.19 -3.25 -0.55
N LYS A 107 -2.52 -4.35 -0.17
CA LYS A 107 -1.27 -4.30 0.58
C LYS A 107 -0.16 -3.81 -0.36
N LEU A 108 0.58 -2.80 0.08
CA LEU A 108 1.69 -2.21 -0.66
C LEU A 108 2.99 -2.43 0.09
N GLN A 109 4.06 -2.63 -0.68
CA GLN A 109 5.44 -2.62 -0.21
C GLN A 109 6.13 -1.37 -0.76
N VAL A 110 6.17 -0.30 0.05
CA VAL A 110 6.68 1.01 -0.39
C VAL A 110 8.08 1.23 0.18
N ARG A 111 9.03 1.58 -0.70
CA ARG A 111 10.42 1.89 -0.33
C ARG A 111 10.57 3.37 0.02
N SER A 112 9.93 3.79 1.10
CA SER A 112 9.99 5.15 1.64
C SER A 112 9.90 5.11 3.15
N GLU A 113 10.65 5.98 3.82
CA GLU A 113 10.55 6.19 5.26
C GLU A 113 9.38 7.13 5.63
N SER A 114 8.89 7.90 4.66
CA SER A 114 7.83 8.90 4.78
C SER A 114 6.41 8.30 4.71
N VAL A 115 6.24 7.01 4.98
CA VAL A 115 4.91 6.37 5.01
C VAL A 115 4.09 6.96 6.14
N CYS A 116 2.91 7.47 5.83
CA CYS A 116 2.03 8.13 6.79
C CYS A 116 1.57 7.19 7.91
N LEU A 117 1.36 7.73 9.12
CA LEU A 117 0.78 7.01 10.27
C LEU A 117 -0.74 6.74 10.15
N ARG A 118 -1.28 6.80 8.93
CA ARG A 118 -2.71 6.59 8.66
C ARG A 118 -2.97 5.12 8.33
N PRO A 119 -4.24 4.67 8.42
CA PRO A 119 -4.58 3.29 8.06
C PRO A 119 -4.14 2.96 6.64
N TRP A 120 -4.41 3.83 5.67
CA TRP A 120 -3.86 3.74 4.32
C TRP A 120 -3.00 4.96 4.01
N ALA A 121 -1.98 4.76 3.18
CA ALA A 121 -1.13 5.85 2.68
C ALA A 121 -1.74 6.51 1.44
N PHE A 122 -2.51 5.74 0.65
CA PHE A 122 -3.10 6.22 -0.60
C PHE A 122 -4.57 5.84 -0.69
N GLU A 123 -5.34 6.67 -1.38
CA GLU A 123 -6.69 6.37 -1.83
C GLU A 123 -6.69 6.40 -3.36
N ARG A 124 -7.20 5.32 -3.97
CA ARG A 124 -7.26 5.18 -5.43
C ARG A 124 -8.70 5.28 -5.90
N VAL A 125 -8.91 6.17 -6.87
CA VAL A 125 -10.18 6.30 -7.59
C VAL A 125 -9.99 5.77 -9.01
N PRO A 126 -10.53 4.59 -9.36
CA PRO A 126 -10.31 3.99 -10.68
C PRO A 126 -10.78 4.87 -11.84
N GLY A 127 -10.00 4.89 -12.92
CA GLY A 127 -10.33 5.63 -14.14
C GLY A 127 -10.31 7.16 -13.98
N LYS A 128 -9.74 7.68 -12.88
CA LYS A 128 -9.57 9.11 -12.65
C LYS A 128 -8.10 9.47 -12.61
N ALA A 129 -7.79 10.67 -13.08
CA ALA A 129 -6.50 11.31 -12.92
C ALA A 129 -6.70 12.59 -12.10
N LEU A 130 -5.77 12.86 -11.19
CA LEU A 130 -5.70 14.13 -10.50
C LEU A 130 -5.37 15.23 -11.53
N ARG A 131 -5.79 16.47 -11.25
CA ARG A 131 -5.48 17.64 -12.09
C ARG A 131 -4.97 18.77 -11.21
N GLY A 132 -4.00 19.53 -11.73
CA GLY A 132 -3.60 20.82 -11.15
C GLY A 132 -2.49 20.75 -10.10
N LEU A 133 -1.71 19.66 -10.05
CA LEU A 133 -0.60 19.45 -9.10
C LEU A 133 0.63 18.81 -9.76
N ASP A 134 0.77 18.91 -11.08
CA ASP A 134 1.81 18.24 -11.87
C ASP A 134 3.14 19.04 -11.87
N ASN A 135 3.75 19.22 -10.70
CA ASN A 135 5.00 19.99 -10.54
C ASN A 135 6.24 19.24 -11.08
N ALA A 136 6.18 17.91 -11.12
CA ALA A 136 7.28 17.05 -11.56
C ALA A 136 6.73 15.81 -12.30
N ILE A 137 7.45 15.38 -13.35
CA ILE A 137 7.15 14.14 -14.08
C ILE A 137 8.21 13.10 -13.71
N ILE A 138 7.75 11.97 -13.18
CA ILE A 138 8.61 10.89 -12.72
C ILE A 138 8.49 9.71 -13.68
N TYR A 139 9.59 9.35 -14.34
CA TYR A 139 9.65 8.19 -15.21
C TYR A 139 10.00 6.94 -14.40
N THR A 140 9.03 6.05 -14.22
CA THR A 140 9.22 4.78 -13.51
C THR A 140 8.39 3.68 -14.15
N SER A 141 8.85 2.44 -14.01
CA SER A 141 8.19 1.26 -14.55
C SER A 141 7.23 0.58 -13.56
N THR A 142 7.22 0.98 -12.28
CA THR A 142 6.35 0.38 -11.27
C THR A 142 5.56 1.43 -10.48
N LYS A 143 4.35 1.02 -10.08
CA LYS A 143 3.44 1.81 -9.26
C LYS A 143 4.09 2.18 -7.92
N GLU A 144 4.71 1.21 -7.25
CA GLU A 144 5.28 1.37 -5.91
C GLU A 144 6.44 2.37 -5.90
N ALA A 145 7.24 2.40 -6.97
CA ALA A 145 8.31 3.38 -7.13
C ALA A 145 7.75 4.79 -7.36
N CYS A 146 6.65 4.92 -8.12
CA CYS A 146 5.96 6.20 -8.28
C CYS A 146 5.40 6.72 -6.96
N LEU A 147 4.76 5.83 -6.18
CA LEU A 147 4.19 6.15 -4.87
C LEU A 147 5.27 6.49 -3.84
N ALA A 148 6.40 5.77 -3.84
CA ALA A 148 7.54 6.08 -2.99
C ALA A 148 8.13 7.46 -3.31
N ALA A 149 8.26 7.79 -4.61
CA ALA A 149 8.75 9.09 -5.02
C ALA A 149 7.78 10.22 -4.64
N CYS A 150 6.48 10.00 -4.73
CA CYS A 150 5.46 10.93 -4.24
C CYS A 150 5.59 11.19 -2.73
N LEU A 151 5.80 10.16 -1.90
CA LEU A 151 5.98 10.33 -0.44
C LEU A 151 7.30 11.00 -0.06
N ASN A 152 8.31 10.91 -0.93
CA ASN A 152 9.62 11.52 -0.72
C ASN A 152 9.73 12.91 -1.36
N GLU A 153 8.68 13.40 -2.01
CA GLU A 153 8.66 14.74 -2.54
C GLU A 153 8.71 15.73 -1.37
N VAL A 154 9.70 16.61 -1.41
CA VAL A 154 9.84 17.68 -0.43
C VAL A 154 9.16 18.89 -1.05
N ILE A 155 8.10 19.38 -0.41
CA ILE A 155 7.46 20.62 -0.80
C ILE A 155 8.54 21.71 -0.74
N HIS A 156 9.00 22.15 -1.91
CA HIS A 156 9.75 23.38 -2.01
C HIS A 156 8.70 24.47 -1.81
N ASP A 157 8.49 24.87 -0.55
CA ASP A 157 7.86 26.15 -0.30
C ASP A 157 8.62 27.15 -1.16
N ARG A 158 7.90 27.86 -2.02
CA ARG A 158 8.43 29.06 -2.65
C ARG A 158 8.63 30.08 -1.54
N GLU A 159 9.69 29.91 -0.74
CA GLU A 159 10.19 31.00 0.07
C GLU A 159 10.90 31.98 -0.87
N TYR A 160 10.55 33.25 -0.66
CA TYR A 160 11.07 34.47 -1.26
C TYR A 160 10.42 34.95 -2.58
N GLU A 161 9.27 35.61 -2.43
CA GLU A 161 9.07 36.90 -3.11
C GLU A 161 8.30 37.87 -2.18
N TYR A 162 8.97 38.34 -1.12
CA TYR A 162 9.17 39.76 -0.75
C TYR A 162 10.02 39.90 0.52
#